data_AF-A0A5K1A3M9-F1
#
_entry.id   AF-A0A5K1A3M9-F1
#
_cell.length_a   1.000
_cell.length_b   1.000
_cell.length_c   1.000
_cell.angle_alpha   90.00
_cell.angle_beta   90.00
_cell.angle_gamma   90.00
#
_symmetry.space_group_name_H-M   'P 1'
#
loop_
_entity.id
_entity.type
_entity.pdbx_description
1 polymer ?
#
loop_
_entity_poly.entity_id
_entity_poly.type
_entity_poly.pdbx_seq_one_letter_code
_entity_poly.pdbx_strand_id
1 'polypeptide(L)'
;LFQWGYFGCHIFPFVHRSNALAANGINVTFLTLPSLVPQIHLPLDPNIPILSYKLPPIDGLPSDVYSTNGRSEVLAELLRQAMDTQRGHRLLKKILAKLSPQVVVFDFVKYWVLEVAELLCQE
;
A
#
# COMPACT_ATOMS: atom_id res chain seq x y z
N LEU A 1 -2.01 2.33 -3.83
CA LEU A 1 -3.15 2.45 -2.89
C LEU A 1 -2.87 1.58 -1.68
N PHE A 2 -2.42 2.14 -0.55
CA PHE A 2 -2.11 1.32 0.65
C PHE A 2 -2.66 1.90 1.96
N GLN A 3 -3.10 1.00 2.85
CA GLN A 3 -4.12 1.13 3.92
C GLN A 3 -3.74 1.77 5.27
N TRP A 4 -4.72 2.30 6.03
CA TRP A 4 -5.14 1.75 7.36
C TRP A 4 -6.46 2.36 7.89
N GLY A 5 -7.37 1.56 8.51
CA GLY A 5 -8.38 2.11 9.44
C GLY A 5 -9.73 1.42 9.66
N TYR A 6 -10.02 0.22 9.14
CA TYR A 6 -11.06 -0.73 9.63
C TYR A 6 -10.92 -1.99 8.77
N PHE A 7 -10.67 -3.12 9.42
CA PHE A 7 -10.19 -4.33 8.77
C PHE A 7 -11.27 -5.01 7.93
N GLY A 8 -11.17 -4.79 6.61
CA GLY A 8 -12.11 -5.27 5.59
C GLY A 8 -12.85 -4.16 4.84
N CYS A 9 -12.81 -2.89 5.26
CA CYS A 9 -13.68 -1.86 4.67
C CYS A 9 -12.99 -0.84 3.77
N HIS A 10 -11.67 -0.61 3.87
CA HIS A 10 -11.00 0.44 3.07
C HIS A 10 -10.30 -0.05 1.81
N ILE A 11 -9.85 -1.31 1.76
CA ILE A 11 -9.20 -1.82 0.55
C ILE A 11 -10.20 -2.02 -0.59
N PHE A 12 -11.44 -2.41 -0.27
CA PHE A 12 -12.48 -2.61 -1.28
C PHE A 12 -12.89 -1.32 -1.99
N PRO A 13 -13.07 -0.17 -1.32
CA PRO A 13 -13.20 1.13 -1.99
C PRO A 13 -12.04 1.46 -2.93
N PHE A 14 -10.81 1.15 -2.54
CA PHE A 14 -9.65 1.35 -3.40
C PHE A 14 -9.64 0.38 -4.59
N VAL A 15 -10.00 -0.88 -4.39
CA VAL A 15 -10.15 -1.87 -5.46
C VAL A 15 -11.25 -1.44 -6.43
N HIS A 16 -12.41 -1.04 -5.92
CA HIS A 16 -13.53 -0.57 -6.74
C HIS A 16 -13.17 0.69 -7.54
N ARG A 17 -12.47 1.64 -6.91
CA ARG A 17 -11.96 2.83 -7.59
C ARG A 17 -10.88 2.49 -8.62
N SER A 18 -9.99 1.54 -8.33
CA SER A 18 -9.00 1.04 -9.29
C SER A 18 -9.65 0.41 -10.51
N ASN A 19 -10.69 -0.41 -10.32
CA ASN A 19 -11.46 -0.99 -11.42
C ASN A 19 -12.15 0.10 -12.24
N ALA A 20 -12.76 1.09 -11.58
CA ALA A 20 -13.40 2.20 -12.27
C ALA A 20 -12.39 3.01 -13.10
N LEU A 21 -11.19 3.28 -12.57
CA LEU A 21 -10.12 3.97 -13.30
C LEU A 21 -9.62 3.14 -14.50
N ALA A 22 -9.39 1.84 -14.30
CA ALA A 22 -8.98 0.95 -15.37
C ALA A 22 -10.03 0.84 -16.49
N ALA A 23 -11.32 0.79 -16.13
CA ALA A 23 -12.43 0.80 -17.08
C ALA A 23 -12.51 2.11 -17.91
N ASN A 24 -11.97 3.22 -17.38
CA ASN A 24 -11.84 4.49 -18.10
C ASN A 24 -10.53 4.60 -18.91
N GLY A 25 -9.79 3.50 -19.08
CA GLY A 25 -8.54 3.46 -19.85
C GLY A 25 -7.32 4.02 -19.12
N ILE A 26 -7.42 4.28 -17.81
CA ILE A 26 -6.30 4.74 -17.00
C ILE A 26 -5.48 3.53 -16.57
N ASN A 27 -4.17 3.57 -16.84
CA ASN A 27 -3.27 2.51 -16.38
C ASN A 27 -3.06 2.61 -14.86
N VAL A 28 -3.51 1.61 -14.12
CA VAL A 28 -3.46 1.56 -12.66
C VAL A 28 -2.53 0.44 -12.24
N THR A 29 -1.69 0.69 -11.25
CA THR A 29 -0.92 -0.37 -10.56
C THR A 29 -1.33 -0.40 -9.09
N PHE A 30 -1.73 -1.57 -8.60
CA PHE A 30 -2.16 -1.74 -7.22
C PHE A 30 -1.00 -2.20 -6.34
N LEU A 31 -0.46 -1.29 -5.53
CA LEU A 31 0.59 -1.58 -4.56
C LEU A 31 -0.01 -2.11 -3.25
N THR A 32 0.34 -3.33 -2.83
CA THR A 32 -0.18 -3.94 -1.58
C THR A 32 0.85 -4.80 -0.82
N LEU A 33 0.50 -5.29 0.37
CA LEU A 33 1.29 -6.30 1.08
C LEU A 33 0.90 -7.72 0.61
N PRO A 34 1.84 -8.67 0.58
CA PRO A 34 1.59 -10.05 0.14
C PRO A 34 0.40 -10.72 0.84
N SER A 35 0.20 -10.45 2.13
CA SER A 35 -0.90 -11.01 2.94
C SER A 35 -2.30 -10.59 2.46
N LEU A 36 -2.41 -9.48 1.75
CA LEU A 36 -3.67 -8.90 1.31
C LEU A 36 -3.99 -9.29 -0.14
N VAL A 37 -3.02 -9.78 -0.90
CA VAL A 37 -3.21 -10.23 -2.29
C VAL A 37 -4.34 -11.25 -2.42
N PRO A 38 -4.44 -12.30 -1.57
CA PRO A 38 -5.54 -13.26 -1.65
C PRO A 38 -6.92 -12.64 -1.41
N GLN A 39 -7.01 -11.49 -0.74
CA GLN A 39 -8.30 -10.83 -0.47
C GLN A 39 -8.74 -9.92 -1.63
N ILE A 40 -7.79 -9.41 -2.42
CA ILE A 40 -8.07 -8.45 -3.50
C ILE A 40 -7.99 -9.03 -4.91
N HIS A 41 -7.38 -10.19 -5.10
CA HIS A 41 -7.17 -10.75 -6.44
C HIS A 41 -8.47 -11.06 -7.19
N LEU A 42 -9.55 -11.47 -6.48
CA LEU A 42 -10.86 -11.72 -7.08
C LEU A 42 -11.65 -10.44 -7.40
N PRO A 43 -11.76 -9.46 -6.49
CA PRO A 43 -12.52 -8.24 -6.78
C PRO A 43 -11.77 -7.23 -7.65
N LEU A 44 -10.45 -7.33 -7.84
CA LEU A 44 -9.67 -6.44 -8.69
C LEU A 44 -9.74 -6.90 -10.15
N ASP A 45 -9.82 -5.95 -11.08
CA ASP A 45 -9.76 -6.23 -12.51
C ASP A 45 -8.45 -6.99 -12.83
N PRO A 46 -8.51 -8.12 -13.55
CA PRO A 46 -7.34 -8.96 -13.84
C PRO A 46 -6.27 -8.24 -14.67
N ASN A 47 -6.63 -7.16 -15.36
CA ASN A 47 -5.69 -6.34 -16.13
C ASN A 47 -4.90 -5.36 -15.27
N ILE A 48 -5.27 -5.17 -14.00
CA ILE A 48 -4.57 -4.28 -13.08
C ILE A 48 -3.41 -5.05 -12.43
N PRO A 49 -2.15 -4.71 -12.70
CA PRO A 49 -1.02 -5.36 -12.05
C PRO A 49 -1.01 -5.10 -10.55
N ILE A 50 -0.87 -6.18 -9.78
CA ILE A 50 -0.69 -6.14 -8.33
C ILE A 50 0.81 -6.20 -8.03
N LEU A 51 1.37 -5.14 -7.45
CA LEU A 51 2.74 -5.13 -6.96
C LEU A 51 2.73 -5.36 -5.45
N SER A 52 3.37 -6.44 -5.01
CA SER A 52 3.51 -6.73 -3.58
C SER A 52 4.89 -6.33 -3.07
N TYR A 53 4.95 -5.77 -1.86
CA TYR A 53 6.21 -5.40 -1.22
C TYR A 53 6.29 -5.94 0.20
N LYS A 54 7.50 -6.28 0.66
CA LYS A 54 7.72 -6.75 2.02
C LYS A 54 8.07 -5.57 2.92
N LEU A 55 7.43 -5.49 4.08
CA LEU A 55 7.81 -4.52 5.10
C LEU A 55 9.18 -4.87 5.68
N PRO A 56 9.97 -3.87 6.08
CA PRO A 56 11.18 -4.12 6.84
C PRO A 56 10.81 -4.81 8.16
N PRO A 57 11.62 -5.79 8.62
CA PRO A 57 11.40 -6.41 9.91
C PRO A 57 11.56 -5.35 11.00
N ILE A 58 10.63 -5.35 11.97
CA ILE A 58 10.68 -4.55 13.19
C ILE A 58 10.54 -5.49 14.38
N ASP A 59 11.25 -5.19 15.47
CA ASP A 59 11.19 -6.01 16.68
C ASP A 59 9.75 -6.03 17.23
N GLY A 60 9.22 -7.24 17.47
CA GLY A 60 7.86 -7.45 17.92
C GLY A 60 6.81 -7.66 16.82
N LEU A 61 7.15 -7.48 15.53
CA LEU A 61 6.27 -7.85 14.41
C LEU A 61 6.64 -9.24 13.87
N PRO A 62 5.77 -10.25 13.99
CA PRO A 62 6.03 -11.56 13.40
C PRO A 62 6.17 -11.47 11.87
N SER A 63 7.10 -12.22 11.30
CA SER A 63 7.47 -12.18 9.87
C SER A 63 6.36 -12.63 8.91
N ASP A 64 5.25 -13.12 9.44
CA ASP A 64 4.04 -13.60 8.74
C ASP A 64 2.83 -12.68 8.97
N VAL A 65 3.00 -11.62 9.78
CA VAL A 65 1.92 -10.74 10.21
C VAL A 65 2.01 -9.40 9.48
N TYR A 66 1.18 -9.28 8.46
CA TYR A 66 1.07 -8.07 7.61
C TYR A 66 -0.38 -7.62 7.48
N SER A 67 -1.22 -8.06 8.40
CA SER A 67 -2.65 -7.85 8.44
C SER A 67 -3.10 -7.95 9.89
N THR A 68 -4.08 -7.15 10.20
CA THR A 68 -4.57 -6.84 11.55
C THR A 68 -6.04 -7.15 11.66
N ASN A 69 -6.49 -8.00 10.73
CA ASN A 69 -7.78 -8.65 10.77
C ASN A 69 -7.82 -9.47 12.06
N GLY A 70 -8.61 -9.02 13.04
CA GLY A 70 -8.79 -9.67 14.34
C GLY A 70 -7.61 -9.56 15.30
N ARG A 71 -6.74 -8.54 15.20
CA ARG A 71 -5.53 -8.43 16.04
C ARG A 71 -5.44 -7.09 16.78
N SER A 72 -4.77 -7.09 17.93
CA SER A 72 -4.77 -5.98 18.91
C SER A 72 -4.24 -4.66 18.34
N GLU A 73 -4.66 -3.54 18.94
CA GLU A 73 -4.18 -2.18 18.62
C GLU A 73 -2.64 -2.07 18.62
N VAL A 74 -1.98 -2.86 19.47
CA VAL A 74 -0.51 -2.93 19.53
C VAL A 74 0.08 -3.36 18.19
N LEU A 75 -0.54 -4.34 17.52
CA LEU A 75 -0.06 -4.79 16.23
C LEU A 75 -0.35 -3.79 15.11
N ALA A 76 -1.46 -3.07 15.21
CA ALA A 76 -1.77 -1.97 14.29
C ALA A 76 -0.69 -0.89 14.34
N GLU A 77 -0.28 -0.53 15.55
CA GLU A 77 0.77 0.45 15.79
C GLU A 77 2.14 -0.07 15.32
N LEU A 78 2.47 -1.34 15.55
CA LEU A 78 3.70 -1.95 15.03
C LEU A 78 3.74 -1.95 13.49
N LEU A 79 2.61 -2.23 12.83
CA LEU A 79 2.51 -2.15 11.36
C LEU A 79 2.64 -0.70 10.85
N ARG A 80 2.04 0.26 11.57
CA ARG A 80 2.22 1.69 11.27
C ARG A 80 3.69 2.08 11.38
N GLN A 81 4.35 1.71 12.46
CA GLN A 81 5.77 1.98 12.70
C GLN A 81 6.67 1.31 11.64
N ALA A 82 6.41 0.04 11.29
CA ALA A 82 7.15 -0.65 10.23
C ALA A 82 7.08 0.09 8.89
N MET A 83 5.91 0.65 8.56
CA MET A 83 5.70 1.46 7.36
C MET A 83 6.36 2.86 7.45
N ASP A 84 6.29 3.51 8.60
CA ASP A 84 6.83 4.86 8.89
C ASP A 84 8.35 4.85 9.15
N THR A 85 9.02 3.71 8.96
CA THR A 85 10.49 3.65 9.07
C THR A 85 11.15 4.29 7.85
N GLN A 86 12.35 4.86 8.04
CA GLN A 86 13.21 5.31 6.94
C GLN A 86 13.49 4.21 5.89
N ARG A 87 13.46 2.93 6.30
CA ARG A 87 13.58 1.78 5.39
C ARG A 87 12.32 1.63 4.53
N GLY A 88 11.14 1.77 5.12
CA GLY A 88 9.86 1.83 4.41
C GLY A 88 9.80 2.98 3.40
N HIS A 89 10.24 4.18 3.79
CA HIS A 89 10.26 5.35 2.90
C HIS A 89 11.18 5.15 1.70
N ARG A 90 12.40 4.63 1.92
CA ARG A 90 13.34 4.30 0.84
C ARG A 90 12.81 3.23 -0.10
N LEU A 91 12.12 2.21 0.42
CA LEU A 91 11.50 1.17 -0.39
C LEU A 91 10.41 1.77 -1.29
N LEU A 92 9.54 2.61 -0.72
CA LEU A 92 8.52 3.31 -1.49
C LEU A 92 9.13 4.23 -2.55
N LYS A 93 10.16 5.03 -2.20
CA LYS A 93 10.89 5.88 -3.17
C LYS A 93 11.41 5.06 -4.35
N LYS A 94 12.04 3.91 -4.10
CA LYS A 94 12.53 3.01 -5.17
C LYS A 94 11.42 2.45 -6.05
N ILE A 95 10.29 2.07 -5.46
CA ILE A 95 9.14 1.55 -6.20
C ILE A 95 8.53 2.65 -7.07
N LEU A 96 8.33 3.84 -6.52
CA LEU A 96 7.78 4.98 -7.24
C LEU A 96 8.73 5.47 -8.34
N ALA A 97 10.04 5.55 -8.08
CA ALA A 97 11.03 5.89 -9.10
C ALA A 97 11.04 4.91 -10.28
N LYS A 98 10.82 3.61 -10.00
CA LYS A 98 10.77 2.58 -11.05
C LYS A 98 9.45 2.61 -11.84
N LEU A 99 8.32 2.86 -11.17
CA LEU A 99 7.01 2.90 -11.80
C LEU A 99 6.75 4.23 -12.52
N SER A 100 7.39 5.32 -12.09
CA SER A 100 7.18 6.70 -12.56
C SER A 100 5.68 7.05 -12.75
N PRO A 101 4.85 6.93 -11.69
CA PRO A 101 3.43 7.18 -11.80
C PRO A 101 3.13 8.68 -11.93
N GLN A 102 2.16 9.03 -12.79
CA GLN A 102 1.69 10.42 -12.94
C GLN A 102 0.86 10.88 -11.73
N VAL A 103 0.12 9.96 -11.11
CA VAL A 103 -0.73 10.23 -9.95
C VAL A 103 -0.54 9.13 -8.92
N VAL A 104 -0.28 9.53 -7.68
CA VAL A 104 -0.21 8.62 -6.53
C VAL A 104 -1.43 8.87 -5.66
N VAL A 105 -2.29 7.86 -5.56
CA VAL A 105 -3.41 7.87 -4.61
C VAL A 105 -2.98 7.07 -3.37
N PHE A 106 -3.17 7.65 -2.19
CA PHE A 106 -2.79 7.05 -0.91
C PHE A 106 -3.82 7.37 0.18
N ASP A 107 -3.73 6.66 1.30
CA ASP A 107 -4.61 6.78 2.45
C ASP A 107 -4.12 7.91 3.38
N PHE A 108 -5.04 8.62 4.03
CA PHE A 108 -4.76 9.79 4.89
C PHE A 108 -3.82 9.46 6.06
N VAL A 109 -3.75 8.19 6.46
CA VAL A 109 -2.85 7.72 7.53
C VAL A 109 -1.37 7.74 7.10
N LYS A 110 -1.07 7.89 5.81
CA LYS A 110 0.30 7.95 5.27
C LYS A 110 0.73 9.35 4.86
N TYR A 111 0.68 10.28 5.81
CA TYR A 111 1.11 11.66 5.63
C TYR A 111 2.53 11.77 5.02
N TRP A 112 3.45 10.86 5.36
CA TRP A 112 4.83 10.81 4.85
C TRP A 112 4.95 10.44 3.36
N VAL A 113 3.91 9.89 2.72
CA VAL A 113 3.96 9.56 1.27
C VAL A 113 4.08 10.81 0.43
N LEU A 114 3.52 11.94 0.89
CA LEU A 114 3.64 13.22 0.22
C LEU A 114 5.11 13.68 0.15
N GLU A 115 5.82 13.61 1.28
CA GLU A 115 7.25 13.97 1.35
C GLU A 115 8.09 13.07 0.42
N VAL A 116 7.79 11.78 0.36
CA VAL A 116 8.51 10.83 -0.53
C VAL A 116 8.23 11.11 -2.01
N ALA A 117 7.00 11.52 -2.36
CA ALA A 117 6.61 11.85 -3.72
C ALA A 117 7.23 13.19 -4.18
N GLU A 118 7.26 14.21 -3.31
CA GLU A 118 7.90 15.50 -3.61
C GLU A 118 9.39 15.34 -3.89
N LEU A 119 10.08 14.49 -3.13
CA LEU A 119 11.50 14.16 -3.36
C LEU A 119 11.78 13.46 -4.69
N LEU A 120 10.76 12.98 -5.41
CA LEU A 120 10.90 12.38 -6.74
C LEU A 120 10.64 13.39 -7.87
N CYS A 121 9.99 14.52 -7.59
CA CYS A 121 9.77 15.59 -8.57
C CYS A 121 10.94 16.58 -8.66
N GLN A 122 11.90 16.51 -7.74
CA GLN A 122 13.09 17.39 -7.70
C GLN A 122 14.35 16.77 -8.31
N GLU A 123 14.28 15.52 -8.79
CA GLU A 123 15.33 14.86 -9.61
C GLU A 123 14.96 14.90 -11.09
#